data_AF-A0A962MPF3-F1
#
_entry.id   AF-A0A962MPF3-F1
#
_cell.length_a   1.000
_cell.length_b   1.000
_cell.length_c   1.000
_cell.angle_alpha   90.00
_cell.angle_beta   90.00
_cell.angle_gamma   90.00
#
_symmetry.space_group_name_H-M   'P 1'
#
loop_
_entity.id
_entity.type
_entity.pdbx_description
1 polymer ?
#
loop_
_entity_poly.entity_id
_entity_poly.type
_entity_poly.pdbx_seq_one_letter_code
_entity_poly.pdbx_strand_id
1 'polypeptide(L)'
;MLHKIWWLWVPLLILAAQALIELFASQKLLGEPHSESGPHEFFEFIFVGAAFFVAVSTLTKLKYPQQKWLCAWVSLAAICCFYVAGEEVSWGQHFLKWSTPEY
;
A
#
# COMPACT_ATOMS: atom_id res chain seq x y z
N MET A 1 -1.29 12.16 20.58
CA MET A 1 -0.11 11.96 19.70
C MET A 1 0.24 10.48 19.70
N LEU A 2 0.49 9.89 18.54
CA LEU A 2 0.84 8.47 18.43
C LEU A 2 2.24 8.23 19.03
N HIS A 3 2.38 7.27 19.94
CA HIS A 3 3.64 7.01 20.63
C HIS A 3 4.74 6.60 19.63
N LYS A 4 6.00 7.04 19.85
CA LYS A 4 7.14 6.82 18.93
C LYS A 4 7.36 5.35 18.57
N ILE A 5 7.02 4.44 19.47
CA ILE A 5 7.07 3.00 19.22
C ILE A 5 6.29 2.63 17.96
N TRP A 6 5.07 3.14 17.80
CA TRP A 6 4.16 2.68 16.74
C TRP A 6 4.53 3.17 15.35
N TRP A 7 5.06 4.38 15.21
CA TRP A 7 5.32 4.97 13.89
C TRP A 7 6.79 4.91 13.45
N LEU A 8 7.72 4.77 14.40
CA LEU A 8 9.16 4.73 14.11
C LEU A 8 9.73 3.33 14.34
N TRP A 9 9.60 2.81 15.55
CA TRP A 9 10.28 1.56 15.92
C TRP A 9 9.62 0.32 15.34
N VAL A 10 8.29 0.25 15.32
CA VAL A 10 7.56 -0.89 14.75
C VAL A 10 7.89 -1.07 13.26
N PRO A 11 7.81 -0.04 12.38
CA PRO A 11 8.20 -0.20 10.98
C PRO A 11 9.68 -0.61 10.80
N LEU A 12 10.59 -0.02 11.58
CA LEU A 12 12.01 -0.36 11.52
C LEU A 12 12.28 -1.81 11.94
N LEU A 13 11.57 -2.29 12.97
CA LEU A 13 11.69 -3.68 13.42
C LEU A 13 11.12 -4.66 12.40
N ILE A 14 9.98 -4.34 11.77
CA ILE A 14 9.41 -5.16 10.68
C ILE A 14 10.38 -5.23 9.50
N LEU A 15 10.97 -4.10 9.10
CA LEU A 15 11.95 -4.04 8.02
C LEU A 15 13.21 -4.86 8.36
N ALA A 16 13.73 -4.73 9.57
CA ALA A 16 14.87 -5.52 10.02
C ALA A 16 14.56 -7.02 10.07
N ALA A 17 13.36 -7.40 10.54
CA ALA A 17 12.92 -8.78 10.56
C ALA A 17 12.80 -9.38 9.16
N GLN A 18 12.21 -8.63 8.21
CA GLN A 18 12.11 -9.04 6.81
C GLN A 18 13.49 -9.26 6.18
N ALA A 19 14.43 -8.32 6.39
CA ALA A 19 15.78 -8.45 5.88
C ALA A 19 16.52 -9.67 6.46
N LEU A 20 16.31 -9.98 7.75
CA LEU A 20 16.88 -11.18 8.36
C LEU A 20 16.25 -12.47 7.77
N ILE A 21 14.93 -12.48 7.54
CA ILE A 21 14.26 -13.62 6.90
C ILE A 21 14.84 -13.86 5.51
N GLU A 22 15.02 -12.81 4.70
CA GLU A 22 15.60 -12.93 3.35
C GLU A 22 17.05 -13.43 3.37
N LEU A 23 17.85 -13.04 4.36
CA LEU A 23 19.26 -13.46 4.48
C LEU A 23 19.43 -14.91 4.95
N PHE A 24 18.51 -15.41 5.77
CA PHE A 24 18.66 -16.71 6.43
C PHE A 24 17.69 -17.80 5.97
N ALA A 25 16.57 -17.44 5.33
CA ALA A 25 15.60 -18.42 4.83
C ALA A 25 16.06 -19.06 3.51
N SER A 26 15.76 -20.36 3.36
CA SER A 26 16.00 -21.06 2.11
C SER A 26 15.03 -20.57 1.02
N GLN A 27 15.48 -20.58 -0.24
CA GLN A 27 14.68 -20.20 -1.43
C GLN A 27 13.29 -20.89 -1.49
N LYS A 28 13.17 -22.10 -0.93
CA LYS A 28 11.91 -22.85 -0.86
C LYS A 28 10.89 -22.27 0.14
N LEU A 29 11.36 -21.61 1.19
CA LEU A 29 10.54 -20.88 2.18
C LEU A 29 10.19 -19.46 1.70
N LEU A 30 11.00 -18.88 0.80
CA LEU A 30 10.78 -17.55 0.23
C LEU A 30 9.80 -17.56 -0.96
N GLY A 31 9.59 -18.72 -1.59
CA GLY A 31 8.76 -18.84 -2.80
C GLY A 31 7.27 -18.55 -2.60
N GLU A 32 6.68 -18.92 -1.46
CA GLU A 32 5.28 -18.58 -1.15
C GLU A 32 5.06 -17.10 -0.79
N PRO A 33 5.91 -16.46 0.04
CA PRO A 33 5.75 -15.03 0.30
C PRO A 33 5.94 -14.14 -0.94
N HIS A 34 6.80 -14.54 -1.89
CA HIS A 34 7.15 -13.76 -3.10
C HIS A 34 6.35 -14.15 -4.35
N SER A 35 5.32 -14.99 -4.25
CA SER A 35 4.47 -15.29 -5.41
C SER A 35 3.64 -14.05 -5.82
N GLU A 36 3.27 -13.93 -7.11
CA GLU A 36 2.38 -12.90 -7.71
C GLU A 36 0.92 -12.86 -7.15
N SER A 37 0.70 -13.52 -6.03
CA SER A 37 -0.56 -13.50 -5.26
C SER A 37 -0.24 -13.71 -3.78
N GLY A 38 0.97 -13.30 -3.40
CA GLY A 38 1.53 -13.53 -2.10
C GLY A 38 0.77 -12.73 -1.04
N PRO A 39 0.93 -13.11 0.23
CA PRO A 39 0.34 -12.36 1.33
C PRO A 39 0.78 -10.88 1.33
N HIS A 40 1.95 -10.55 0.77
CA HIS A 40 2.46 -9.17 0.72
C HIS A 40 1.58 -8.24 -0.13
N GLU A 41 1.21 -8.64 -1.35
CA GLU A 41 0.32 -7.87 -2.26
C GLU A 41 -1.07 -7.68 -1.62
N PHE A 42 -1.59 -8.73 -0.98
CA PHE A 42 -2.88 -8.64 -0.29
C PHE A 42 -2.85 -7.68 0.91
N PHE A 43 -1.77 -7.70 1.70
CA PHE A 43 -1.60 -6.73 2.78
C PHE A 43 -1.43 -5.31 2.25
N GLU A 44 -0.65 -5.13 1.18
CA GLU A 44 -0.49 -3.83 0.53
C GLU A 44 -1.82 -3.29 0.01
N PHE A 45 -2.61 -4.11 -0.67
CA PHE A 45 -3.97 -3.76 -1.08
C PHE A 45 -4.84 -3.28 0.09
N ILE A 46 -4.85 -4.02 1.21
CA ILE A 46 -5.64 -3.66 2.39
C ILE A 46 -5.17 -2.33 2.98
N PHE A 47 -3.87 -2.15 3.20
CA PHE A 47 -3.35 -0.97 3.87
C PHE A 47 -3.45 0.28 3.00
N VAL A 48 -3.11 0.18 1.71
CA VAL A 48 -3.21 1.28 0.76
C VAL A 48 -4.69 1.61 0.48
N GLY A 49 -5.55 0.61 0.37
CA GLY A 49 -7.00 0.79 0.26
C GLY A 49 -7.59 1.50 1.49
N ALA A 50 -7.18 1.11 2.71
CA ALA A 50 -7.58 1.83 3.92
C ALA A 50 -7.07 3.28 3.94
N ALA A 51 -5.83 3.52 3.48
CA ALA A 51 -5.26 4.85 3.37
C ALA A 51 -6.04 5.76 2.40
N PHE A 52 -6.55 5.21 1.29
CA PHE A 52 -7.47 5.91 0.39
C PHE A 52 -8.71 6.42 1.12
N PHE A 53 -9.41 5.56 1.87
CA PHE A 53 -10.60 5.98 2.63
C PHE A 53 -10.29 7.04 3.68
N VAL A 54 -9.13 6.94 4.34
CA VAL A 54 -8.66 7.97 5.28
C VAL A 54 -8.39 9.30 4.57
N ALA A 55 -7.75 9.28 3.40
CA ALA A 55 -7.49 10.49 2.61
C ALA A 55 -8.80 11.16 2.16
N VAL A 56 -9.77 10.37 1.66
CA VAL A 56 -11.10 10.88 1.28
C VAL A 56 -11.85 11.45 2.48
N SER A 57 -11.84 10.76 3.63
CA SER A 57 -12.44 11.27 4.87
C SER A 57 -11.76 12.55 5.37
N THR A 58 -10.47 12.72 5.07
CA THR A 58 -9.73 13.95 5.40
C THR A 58 -10.15 15.10 4.50
N LEU A 59 -10.32 14.87 3.19
CA LEU A 59 -10.78 15.89 2.24
C LEU A 59 -12.13 16.51 2.63
N THR A 60 -13.07 15.71 3.14
CA THR A 60 -14.39 16.22 3.56
C THR A 60 -14.34 17.14 4.78
N LYS A 61 -13.23 17.12 5.53
CA LYS A 61 -13.03 17.94 6.74
C LYS A 61 -12.18 19.19 6.46
N LEU A 62 -11.50 19.26 5.32
CA LEU A 62 -10.65 20.39 4.96
C LEU A 62 -11.48 21.59 4.52
N LYS A 63 -11.02 22.80 4.88
CA LYS A 63 -11.70 24.06 4.53
C LYS A 63 -11.04 24.68 3.30
N TYR A 64 -11.71 24.54 2.16
CA TYR A 64 -11.34 25.22 0.93
C TYR A 64 -11.99 26.62 0.87
N PRO A 65 -11.28 27.70 0.47
CA PRO A 65 -9.93 27.74 -0.13
C PRO A 65 -8.77 27.97 0.85
N GLN A 66 -9.02 28.16 2.15
CA GLN A 66 -7.98 28.50 3.13
C GLN A 66 -6.85 27.46 3.17
N GLN A 67 -7.17 26.20 2.91
CA GLN A 67 -6.25 25.07 2.91
C GLN A 67 -6.01 24.47 1.50
N LYS A 68 -6.05 25.30 0.44
CA LYS A 68 -5.98 24.84 -0.96
C LYS A 68 -4.82 23.88 -1.27
N TRP A 69 -3.63 24.13 -0.71
CA TRP A 69 -2.46 23.26 -0.93
C TRP A 69 -2.59 21.92 -0.22
N LEU A 70 -3.13 21.92 1.00
CA LEU A 70 -3.38 20.69 1.74
C LEU A 70 -4.49 19.87 1.05
N CYS A 71 -5.55 20.53 0.56
CA CYS A 71 -6.56 19.88 -0.27
C CYS A 71 -5.93 19.25 -1.52
N ALA A 72 -5.10 19.99 -2.26
CA ALA A 72 -4.43 19.45 -3.45
C ALA A 72 -3.55 18.23 -3.12
N TRP A 73 -2.81 18.29 -2.02
CA TRP A 73 -1.91 17.21 -1.61
C TRP A 73 -2.66 15.96 -1.15
N VAL A 74 -3.71 16.11 -0.35
CA VAL A 74 -4.53 14.98 0.08
C VAL A 74 -5.33 14.39 -1.08
N SER A 75 -5.77 15.21 -2.04
CA SER A 75 -6.40 14.73 -3.28
C SER A 75 -5.44 13.90 -4.11
N LEU A 76 -4.20 14.36 -4.29
CA LEU A 76 -3.16 13.61 -4.97
C LEU A 76 -2.89 12.28 -4.25
N ALA A 77 -2.75 12.31 -2.92
CA ALA A 77 -2.54 11.10 -2.12
C ALA A 77 -3.70 10.10 -2.26
N ALA A 78 -4.94 10.56 -2.29
CA ALA A 78 -6.11 9.70 -2.51
C ALA A 78 -6.05 9.03 -3.90
N ILE A 79 -5.73 9.80 -4.96
CA ILE A 79 -5.61 9.25 -6.32
C ILE A 79 -4.49 8.20 -6.38
N CYS A 80 -3.33 8.49 -5.79
CA CYS A 80 -2.21 7.55 -5.74
C CYS A 80 -2.58 6.26 -4.99
N CYS A 81 -3.21 6.36 -3.81
CA CYS A 81 -3.62 5.17 -3.05
C CYS A 81 -4.64 4.33 -3.83
N PHE A 82 -5.61 4.97 -4.48
CA PHE A 82 -6.59 4.27 -5.29
C PHE A 82 -5.95 3.52 -6.47
N TYR A 83 -5.02 4.17 -7.17
CA TYR A 83 -4.33 3.56 -8.30
C TYR A 83 -3.46 2.38 -7.85
N VAL A 84 -2.62 2.55 -6.82
CA VAL A 84 -1.74 1.48 -6.31
C VAL A 84 -2.56 0.28 -5.81
N ALA A 85 -3.60 0.51 -4.99
CA ALA A 85 -4.46 -0.59 -4.54
C ALA A 85 -5.14 -1.34 -5.71
N GLY A 86 -5.46 -0.64 -6.80
CA GLY A 86 -6.01 -1.27 -8.00
C GLY A 86 -5.00 -2.18 -8.71
N GLU A 87 -3.76 -1.72 -8.85
CA GLU A 87 -2.67 -2.48 -9.48
C GLU A 87 -2.35 -3.76 -8.70
N GLU A 88 -2.33 -3.71 -7.36
CA GLU A 88 -2.09 -4.89 -6.50
C GLU A 88 -3.17 -5.99 -6.66
N VAL A 89 -4.39 -5.62 -7.02
CA VAL A 89 -5.48 -6.59 -7.31
C VAL A 89 -5.54 -6.93 -8.81
N SER A 90 -4.58 -6.45 -9.61
CA SER A 90 -4.55 -6.65 -11.06
C SER A 90 -5.91 -6.34 -11.71
N TRP A 91 -6.53 -5.24 -11.28
CA TRP A 91 -7.84 -4.82 -11.76
C TRP A 91 -7.95 -4.69 -13.29
N GLY A 92 -6.85 -4.45 -14.00
CA GLY A 92 -6.80 -4.49 -15.47
C GLY A 92 -7.13 -5.87 -16.04
N GLN A 93 -6.67 -6.95 -15.41
CA GLN A 93 -7.06 -8.31 -15.77
C GLN A 93 -8.49 -8.61 -15.35
N HIS A 94 -8.88 -8.25 -14.12
CA HIS A 94 -10.20 -8.56 -13.55
C HIS A 94 -11.37 -7.79 -14.18
N PHE A 95 -11.21 -6.50 -14.45
CA PHE A 95 -12.27 -5.61 -14.94
C PHE A 95 -12.10 -5.23 -16.40
N LEU A 96 -10.87 -5.02 -16.87
CA LEU A 96 -10.60 -4.60 -18.25
C LEU A 96 -10.26 -5.78 -19.18
N LYS A 97 -10.20 -7.01 -18.65
CA LYS A 97 -9.80 -8.23 -19.39
C LYS A 97 -8.51 -8.06 -20.18
N TRP A 98 -7.61 -7.24 -19.66
CA TRP A 98 -6.31 -7.03 -20.26
C TRP A 98 -5.48 -8.29 -20.01
N SER A 99 -5.27 -9.11 -21.03
CA SER A 99 -4.37 -10.25 -20.93
C SER A 99 -2.92 -9.73 -20.88
N THR A 100 -2.16 -10.03 -19.83
CA THR A 100 -0.70 -9.87 -19.91
C THR A 100 -0.16 -10.95 -20.85
N PRO A 101 0.68 -10.60 -21.84
CA PRO A 101 1.29 -11.58 -22.71
C PRO A 101 2.30 -12.42 -21.91
N GLU A 102 2.14 -13.74 -21.96
CA GLU A 102 3.15 -14.70 -21.47
C GLU A 102 4.36 -14.64 -22.42
N TYR A 103 5.49 -14.14 -21.93
CA TYR A 103 6.79 -14.23 -22.60
C TYR A 103 7.75 -15.06 -21.75
#